data_AF-A0A225NGH8-F1
#
_entry.id   AF-A0A225NGH8-F1
#
_cell.length_a   1.000
_cell.length_b   1.000
_cell.length_c   1.000
_cell.angle_alpha   90.00
_cell.angle_beta   90.00
_cell.angle_gamma   90.00
#
_symmetry.space_group_name_H-M   'P 1'
#
loop_
_entity.id
_entity.type
_entity.pdbx_description
1 polymer ?
#
loop_
_entity_poly.entity_id
_entity_poly.type
_entity_poly.pdbx_seq_one_letter_code
_entity_poly.pdbx_strand_id
1 'polypeptide(L)' 'MIATALLAMGLVLVTEGLAWWLAPSLVERLLEMMRNLPLQARRQLGLLAVVSGLILLWTAHWLGAQILGGTPLM' A
#
# COMPACT_ATOMS: atom_id res chain seq x y z
N MET A 1 -14.04 -10.09 -10.20
CA MET A 1 -14.14 -10.11 -8.73
C MET A 1 -12.97 -10.87 -8.11
N ILE A 2 -12.91 -12.21 -8.19
CA ILE A 2 -11.81 -13.00 -7.57
C ILE A 2 -10.44 -12.72 -8.23
N ALA A 3 -10.39 -12.63 -9.57
CA ALA A 3 -9.14 -12.34 -10.30
C ALA A 3 -8.49 -11.01 -9.87
N THR A 4 -9.28 -9.96 -9.68
CA THR A 4 -8.81 -8.64 -9.23
C THR A 4 -8.26 -8.71 -7.81
N ALA A 5 -8.90 -9.48 -6.93
CA ALA A 5 -8.41 -9.69 -5.56
C ALA A 5 -7.08 -10.46 -5.54
N LEU A 6 -6.94 -11.50 -6.37
CA LEU A 6 -5.68 -12.23 -6.54
C LEU A 6 -4.56 -11.34 -7.09
N LEU A 7 -4.88 -10.45 -8.03
CA LEU A 7 -3.90 -9.50 -8.57
C LEU A 7 -3.45 -8.48 -7.53
N ALA A 8 -4.39 -7.92 -6.76
CA ALA A 8 -4.05 -7.00 -5.66
C ALA A 8 -3.19 -7.69 -4.59
N MET A 9 -3.57 -8.89 -4.14
CA MET A 9 -2.77 -9.69 -3.21
C MET A 9 -1.40 -10.06 -3.78
N GLY A 10 -1.33 -10.48 -5.04
CA GLY A 10 -0.08 -10.82 -5.71
C GLY A 10 0.88 -9.64 -5.79
N LEU A 11 0.38 -8.44 -6.14
CA LEU A 11 1.18 -7.22 -6.16
C LEU A 11 1.70 -6.84 -4.76
N VAL A 12 0.88 -6.95 -3.72
CA VAL A 12 1.31 -6.73 -2.33
C VAL A 12 2.38 -7.73 -1.93
N LEU A 13 2.19 -9.03 -2.21
CA LEU A 13 3.18 -10.06 -1.89
C LEU A 13 4.50 -9.87 -2.65
N VAL A 14 4.44 -9.50 -3.93
CA VAL A 14 5.65 -9.21 -4.73
C VAL A 14 6.38 -7.99 -4.17
N THR A 15 5.67 -6.89 -3.88
CA THR A 15 6.30 -5.68 -3.35
C THR A 15 6.90 -5.89 -1.96
N GLU A 16 6.20 -6.58 -1.05
CA GLU A 16 6.71 -6.96 0.26
C GLU A 16 7.91 -7.93 0.14
N GLY A 17 7.80 -8.97 -0.68
CA GLY A 17 8.88 -9.93 -0.91
C GLY A 17 10.13 -9.29 -1.50
N LEU A 18 9.97 -8.33 -2.41
CA LEU A 18 11.07 -7.56 -2.97
C LEU A 18 11.74 -6.67 -1.92
N ALA A 19 10.97 -6.03 -1.03
CA ALA A 19 11.55 -5.23 0.06
C ALA A 19 12.47 -6.09 0.95
N TRP A 20 12.03 -7.31 1.28
CA TRP A 20 12.83 -8.26 2.05
C TRP A 20 14.00 -8.88 1.26
N TRP A 21 13.84 -9.16 -0.03
CA TRP A 21 14.87 -9.82 -0.83
C TRP A 21 15.97 -8.88 -1.32
N LEU A 22 15.60 -7.70 -1.86
CA LEU A 22 16.56 -6.77 -2.46
C LEU A 22 17.27 -5.91 -1.42
N ALA A 23 16.58 -5.53 -0.34
CA ALA A 23 17.12 -4.56 0.61
C ALA A 23 16.72 -4.85 2.08
N PRO A 24 17.07 -6.05 2.60
CA PRO A 24 16.76 -6.40 3.99
C PRO A 24 17.32 -5.39 5.00
N SER A 25 18.49 -4.81 4.72
CA SER A 25 19.12 -3.79 5.59
C SER A 25 18.37 -2.45 5.61
N LEU A 26 17.62 -2.09 4.55
CA LEU A 26 16.78 -0.89 4.56
C LEU A 26 15.58 -1.09 5.49
N VAL A 27 15.00 -2.29 5.48
CA VAL A 27 13.87 -2.65 6.35
C VAL A 27 14.29 -2.55 7.82
N GLU A 28 15.42 -3.16 8.21
CA GLU A 28 15.95 -3.05 9.57
C GLU A 28 16.19 -1.59 9.99
N ARG A 29 16.83 -0.81 9.13
CA ARG A 29 17.13 0.60 9.42
C ARG A 29 15.87 1.45 9.54
N LEU A 30 14.84 1.19 8.73
CA LEU A 30 13.52 1.82 8.86
C LEU A 30 12.87 1.44 10.19
N LEU A 31 12.91 0.17 10.58
CA LEU A 31 12.37 -0.27 11.87
C LEU A 31 13.10 0.37 13.06
N GLU A 32 14.42 0.49 12.99
CA GLU A 32 15.22 1.19 14.01
C GLU A 32 14.85 2.66 14.13
N MET A 33 14.72 3.36 12.99
CA MET A 33 14.27 4.75 12.97
C MET A 33 12.86 4.86 13.56
N MET A 34 11.94 3.99 13.17
CA MET A 34 10.58 3.98 13.71
C MET A 34 10.52 3.60 15.18
N ARG A 35 11.46 2.79 15.70
CA ARG A 35 11.58 2.41 17.12
C ARG A 35 11.94 3.61 17.99
N ASN A 36 12.72 4.54 17.46
CA ASN A 36 13.13 5.74 18.19
C ASN A 36 12.07 6.85 18.17
N LEU A 37 10.97 6.69 17.42
CA LEU A 37 9.88 7.66 17.36
C LEU A 37 8.90 7.52 18.53
N PRO A 38 8.37 8.63 19.08
CA PRO A 38 7.29 8.58 20.06
C PRO A 38 6.01 8.00 19.44
N LEU A 39 5.20 7.34 20.26
CA LEU A 39 3.99 6.62 19.81
C LEU A 39 3.03 7.48 18.97
N GLN A 40 2.89 8.76 19.32
CA GLN A 40 2.04 9.69 18.57
C GLN A 40 2.54 9.93 17.14
N ALA A 41 3.85 10.17 16.97
CA ALA A 41 4.46 10.36 15.66
C ALA A 41 4.37 9.08 14.81
N ARG A 42 4.55 7.90 15.43
CA ARG A 42 4.37 6.61 14.74
C ARG A 42 2.93 6.43 14.23
N ARG A 43 1.93 6.80 15.02
CA ARG A 43 0.51 6.77 14.59
C ARG A 43 0.23 7.77 13.48
N GLN A 44 0.81 8.97 13.53
CA GLN A 44 0.67 9.98 12.48
C GLN A 44 1.27 9.50 11.15
N LEU A 45 2.46 8.89 11.18
CA LEU A 45 3.06 8.29 9.98
C LEU A 45 2.17 7.20 9.38
N GLY A 46 1.59 6.33 10.21
CA GLY A 46 0.62 5.33 9.75
C GLY A 46 -0.62 5.95 9.12
N LEU A 47 -1.18 7.00 9.73
CA LEU A 47 -2.31 7.73 9.17
C LEU A 47 -1.98 8.39 7.83
N LEU A 48 -0.80 9.02 7.72
CA LEU A 48 -0.34 9.61 6.47
C LEU A 48 -0.19 8.56 5.36
N ALA A 49 0.34 7.37 5.69
CA ALA A 49 0.45 6.25 4.75
C ALA A 49 -0.94 5.74 4.29
N VAL A 50 -1.91 5.66 5.19
CA VAL A 50 -3.28 5.26 4.84
C VAL A 50 -3.94 6.32 3.95
N VAL A 51 -3.83 7.61 4.32
CA VAL A 51 -4.42 8.72 3.55
C VAL A 51 -3.78 8.83 2.17
N SER A 52 -2.45 8.71 2.06
CA SER A 52 -1.77 8.74 0.76
C SER A 52 -2.17 7.54 -0.11
N GLY A 53 -2.27 6.34 0.48
CA GLY A 53 -2.79 5.16 -0.22
C GLY A 53 -4.21 5.36 -0.73
N LEU A 54 -5.10 5.95 0.07
CA LEU A 54 -6.46 6.25 -0.35
C LEU A 54 -6.51 7.28 -1.49
N ILE A 55 -5.66 8.32 -1.45
CA ILE A 55 -5.54 9.31 -2.53
C ILE A 55 -5.07 8.64 -3.82
N LEU A 56 -4.10 7.72 -3.76
CA LEU A 56 -3.63 6.97 -4.92
C LEU A 56 -4.73 6.08 -5.51
N LEU A 57 -5.45 5.34 -4.66
CA LEU A 57 -6.58 4.52 -5.10
C LEU A 57 -7.70 5.36 -5.72
N TRP A 58 -8.01 6.52 -5.13
CA TRP A 58 -8.98 7.46 -5.68
C TRP A 58 -8.54 7.99 -7.04
N THR A 59 -7.27 8.35 -7.18
CA THR A 59 -6.71 8.85 -8.44
C THR A 59 -6.73 7.76 -9.51
N ALA A 60 -6.38 6.52 -9.15
CA ALA A 60 -6.47 5.38 -10.05
C ALA A 60 -7.91 5.17 -10.53
N HIS A 61 -8.89 5.27 -9.63
CA HIS A 61 -10.31 5.21 -10.00
C HIS A 61 -10.70 6.32 -10.98
N TRP A 62 -10.24 7.56 -10.74
CA TRP A 62 -10.50 8.70 -11.63
C TRP A 62 -9.86 8.52 -13.01
N LEU A 63 -8.70 7.87 -13.08
CA LEU A 63 -8.02 7.51 -14.32
C LEU A 63 -8.65 6.30 -15.06
N GLY A 64 -9.75 5.73 -14.53
CA GLY A 64 -10.48 4.65 -15.16
C GLY A 64 -10.14 3.25 -14.64
N ALA A 65 -9.37 3.13 -13.55
CA ALA A 65 -9.21 1.84 -12.88
C ALA A 65 -10.54 1.43 -12.23
N GLN A 66 -11.17 0.38 -12.77
CA GLN A 66 -12.40 -0.17 -12.22
C GLN A 66 -12.08 -1.05 -11.01
N ILE A 67 -11.93 -0.41 -9.86
CA ILE A 67 -11.55 -1.05 -8.59
C ILE A 67 -12.69 -1.93 -8.03
N LEU A 68 -13.93 -1.48 -8.20
CA LEU A 68 -15.14 -2.27 -7.96
C LEU A 68 -15.84 -2.39 -9.32
N GLY A 69 -16.06 -3.60 -9.82
CA GLY A 69 -16.67 -3.82 -11.13
C GLY A 69 -18.06 -3.18 -11.23
N GLY A 70 -18.10 -1.95 -11.72
CA GLY A 70 -19.32 -1.33 -12.23
C GLY A 70 -19.47 -1.76 -13.67
N THR A 71 -20.43 -2.64 -13.92
CA THR A 71 -21.03 -2.76 -15.24
C THR A 71 -21.24 -1.37 -15.82
N PRO A 72 -20.78 -1.04 -17.04
CA PRO A 72 -21.34 0.09 -17.73
C PRO A 72 -22.84 -0.22 -17.84
N LEU A 73 -23.68 0.59 -17.20
CA LEU A 73 -25.11 0.60 -17.46
C LEU A 73 -25.28 1.14 -18.89
N MET A 74 -25.10 0.25 -19.86
CA MET A 74 -25.68 0.28 -21.20
C MET A 74 -26.53 -0.98 -21.34
#